data_AF-A0A536Y3F6-F1
#
_entry.id   AF-A0A536Y3F6-F1
#
_cell.length_a   1.000
_cell.length_b   1.000
_cell.length_c   1.000
_cell.angle_alpha   90.00
_cell.angle_beta   90.00
_cell.angle_gamma   90.00
#
_symmetry.space_group_name_H-M   'P 1'
#
loop_
_entity.id
_entity.type
_entity.pdbx_description
1 polymer ?
#
loop_
_entity_poly.entity_id
_entity_poly.type
_entity_poly.pdbx_seq_one_letter_code
_entity_poly.pdbx_strand_id
1 'polypeptide(L)'
;MLERRTLAILGALVAAYFLLAAPAYVGPVALREYGAVVVMPVILSLYLFHRLGVPGLLENDGLCGWGWCGPTAFGLVFLALFWLAVAWLAAWGFARLLARWRR
;
A
#
# COMPACT_ATOMS: atom_id res chain seq x y z
N MET A 1 3.19 -14.72 15.73
CA MET A 1 2.98 -13.72 14.65
C MET A 1 4.27 -12.94 14.38
N LEU A 2 4.95 -12.42 15.40
CA LEU A 2 6.29 -11.82 15.31
C LEU A 2 7.42 -12.87 15.27
N GLU A 3 7.32 -13.86 14.40
CA GLU A 3 8.47 -14.76 14.17
C GLU A 3 9.46 -14.10 13.23
N ARG A 4 10.77 -14.37 13.42
CA ARG A 4 11.85 -13.83 12.56
C ARG A 4 11.59 -14.04 11.08
N ARG A 5 10.98 -15.17 10.72
CA ARG A 5 10.61 -15.51 9.34
C ARG A 5 9.48 -14.63 8.79
N THR A 6 8.46 -14.32 9.60
CA THR A 6 7.37 -13.42 9.20
C THR A 6 7.88 -12.00 9.02
N LEU A 7 8.75 -11.53 9.92
CA LEU A 7 9.39 -10.22 9.83
C LEU A 7 10.31 -10.10 8.60
N ALA A 8 11.05 -11.16 8.27
CA ALA A 8 11.87 -11.19 7.07
C ALA A 8 11.02 -11.12 5.78
N ILE A 9 9.93 -11.88 5.71
CA ILE A 9 9.00 -11.84 4.56
C ILE A 9 8.33 -10.47 4.46
N LEU A 10 7.88 -9.89 5.56
CA LEU A 10 7.32 -8.54 5.59
C LEU A 10 8.33 -7.51 5.09
N GLY A 11 9.55 -7.54 5.60
CA GLY A 11 10.62 -6.63 5.16
C GLY A 11 10.89 -6.76 3.66
N ALA A 12 10.91 -7.98 3.14
CA ALA A 12 11.05 -8.23 1.71
C ALA A 12 9.87 -7.68 0.89
N LEU A 13 8.63 -7.85 1.35
CA LEU A 13 7.44 -7.30 0.68
C LEU A 13 7.45 -5.77 0.65
N VAL A 14 7.76 -5.14 1.79
CA VAL A 14 7.85 -3.68 1.90
C VAL A 14 8.97 -3.15 1.00
N ALA A 15 10.15 -3.77 1.05
CA ALA A 15 11.27 -3.39 0.20
C ALA A 15 10.95 -3.55 -1.30
N ALA A 16 10.33 -4.66 -1.69
CA ALA A 16 9.91 -4.91 -3.06
C ALA A 16 8.88 -3.87 -3.53
N TYR A 17 7.90 -3.53 -2.69
CA TYR A 17 6.93 -2.49 -3.00
C TYR A 17 7.60 -1.14 -3.25
N PHE A 18 8.48 -0.67 -2.36
CA PHE A 18 9.17 0.60 -2.55
C PHE A 18 10.09 0.59 -3.77
N LEU A 19 10.77 -0.53 -4.03
CA LEU A 19 11.63 -0.68 -5.21
C LEU A 19 10.83 -0.60 -6.51
N LEU A 20 9.65 -1.23 -6.56
CA LEU A 20 8.74 -1.21 -7.71
C LEU A 20 7.99 0.12 -7.85
N ALA A 21 7.72 0.82 -6.75
CA ALA A 21 7.06 2.12 -6.75
C ALA A 21 8.04 3.27 -7.05
N ALA A 22 9.34 3.13 -6.76
CA ALA A 22 10.34 4.18 -6.95
C ALA A 22 10.34 4.80 -8.35
N PRO A 23 10.20 4.05 -9.46
CA PRO A 23 10.16 4.62 -10.79
C PRO A 23 9.01 5.62 -11.02
N ALA A 24 7.89 5.49 -10.30
CA ALA A 24 6.76 6.42 -10.40
C ALA A 24 7.13 7.85 -9.99
N TYR A 25 8.08 7.98 -9.04
CA TYR A 25 8.44 9.25 -8.42
C TYR A 25 9.78 9.81 -8.90
N VAL A 26 10.80 8.95 -9.04
CA VAL A 26 12.19 9.37 -9.29
C VAL A 26 12.85 8.66 -10.48
N GLY A 27 12.12 7.78 -11.17
CA GLY A 27 12.66 6.99 -12.28
C GLY A 27 12.64 7.72 -13.64
N PRO A 28 13.31 7.12 -14.65
CA PRO A 28 13.22 7.60 -16.02
C PRO A 28 11.78 7.53 -16.54
N VAL A 29 11.42 8.44 -17.44
CA VAL A 29 10.04 8.59 -17.96
C VAL A 29 9.47 7.27 -18.49
N ALA A 30 10.27 6.45 -19.16
CA ALA A 30 9.87 5.14 -19.69
C ALA A 30 9.40 4.14 -18.61
N LEU A 31 9.85 4.29 -17.35
CA LEU A 31 9.49 3.40 -16.25
C LEU A 31 8.38 3.94 -15.35
N ARG A 32 7.97 5.21 -15.54
CA ARG A 32 6.98 5.86 -14.67
C ARG A 32 5.62 5.19 -14.73
N GLU A 33 5.20 4.74 -15.91
CA GLU A 33 3.91 4.05 -16.10
C GLU A 33 3.87 2.73 -15.32
N TYR A 34 4.94 1.94 -15.39
CA TYR A 34 5.05 0.68 -14.66
C TYR A 34 5.02 0.89 -13.14
N GLY A 35 5.72 1.92 -12.64
CA GLY A 35 5.66 2.28 -11.22
C GLY A 35 4.27 2.78 -10.81
N ALA A 36 3.61 3.56 -11.68
CA ALA A 36 2.28 4.09 -11.41
C ALA A 36 1.23 2.98 -11.25
N VAL A 37 1.32 1.90 -12.04
CA VAL A 37 0.44 0.73 -11.91
C VAL A 37 0.52 0.10 -10.51
N VAL A 38 1.68 0.13 -9.86
CA VAL A 38 1.86 -0.42 -8.51
C VAL A 38 1.30 0.52 -7.43
N VAL A 39 1.45 1.83 -7.61
CA VAL A 39 0.99 2.85 -6.65
C VAL A 39 -0.52 3.11 -6.75
N MET A 40 -1.11 3.00 -7.94
CA MET A 40 -2.52 3.32 -8.21
C MET A 40 -3.50 2.59 -7.27
N PRO A 41 -3.43 1.24 -7.11
CA PRO A 41 -4.34 0.50 -6.25
C PRO A 41 -4.25 0.93 -4.78
N VAL A 42 -3.04 1.29 -4.35
CA VAL A 42 -2.78 1.77 -2.99
C VAL A 42 -3.48 3.11 -2.79
N ILE A 43 -3.32 4.08 -3.68
CA ILE A 43 -4.00 5.38 -3.57
C ILE A 43 -5.53 5.25 -3.73
N LEU A 44 -6.01 4.44 -4.68
CA LEU A 44 -7.44 4.20 -4.89
C LEU A 44 -8.15 3.64 -3.65
N SER A 45 -7.42 2.90 -2.80
CA SER A 45 -8.00 2.41 -1.55
C SER A 45 -8.54 3.54 -0.67
N LEU A 46 -7.93 4.73 -0.67
CA LEU A 46 -8.44 5.89 0.07
C LEU A 46 -9.80 6.36 -0.43
N TYR A 47 -10.01 6.36 -1.74
CA TYR A 47 -11.29 6.69 -2.34
C TYR A 47 -12.35 5.65 -1.98
N LEU A 48 -11.97 4.37 -1.96
CA LEU A 48 -12.85 3.30 -1.53
C LEU A 48 -13.26 3.48 -0.06
N PHE A 49 -12.32 3.72 0.85
CA PHE A 49 -12.63 3.92 2.27
C PHE A 49 -13.36 5.22 2.55
N HIS A 50 -13.10 6.27 1.78
CA HIS A 50 -13.86 7.51 1.86
C HIS A 50 -15.32 7.27 1.45
N ARG A 51 -15.57 6.50 0.38
CA ARG A 51 -16.93 6.07 -0.01
C ARG A 51 -17.60 5.16 1.01
N LEU A 52 -16.82 4.40 1.79
CA LEU A 52 -17.31 3.61 2.92
C LEU A 52 -17.58 4.44 4.18
N GLY A 53 -17.37 5.76 4.13
CA GLY A 53 -17.74 6.69 5.19
C GLY A 53 -16.61 7.01 6.17
N VAL A 54 -15.34 6.72 5.85
CA VAL A 54 -14.20 7.18 6.65
C VAL A 54 -13.91 8.65 6.33
N PRO A 55 -14.19 9.59 7.26
CA PRO A 55 -14.03 11.02 6.99
C PRO A 55 -12.56 11.44 7.00
N GLY A 56 -12.25 12.55 6.33
CA GLY A 56 -10.93 13.17 6.40
C GLY A 56 -9.79 12.41 5.70
N LEU A 57 -10.07 11.39 4.87
CA LEU A 57 -9.05 10.68 4.09
C LEU A 57 -8.56 11.49 2.87
N LEU A 58 -9.45 12.26 2.25
CA LEU A 58 -9.20 13.05 1.05
C LEU A 58 -9.31 14.53 1.36
N GLU A 59 -8.52 15.35 0.67
CA GLU A 59 -8.66 16.80 0.72
C GLU A 59 -10.07 17.23 0.27
N ASN A 60 -10.60 18.28 0.91
CA ASN A 60 -11.94 18.81 0.65
C ASN A 60 -13.06 17.74 0.72
N ASP A 61 -12.87 16.66 1.49
CA ASP A 61 -13.77 15.52 1.55
C ASP A 61 -14.16 14.97 0.16
N GLY A 62 -13.19 14.91 -0.75
CA GLY A 62 -13.43 14.38 -2.10
C GLY A 62 -14.03 15.40 -3.09
N LEU A 63 -14.26 16.65 -2.70
CA LEU A 63 -14.87 17.70 -3.52
C LEU A 63 -13.83 18.45 -4.40
N CYS A 64 -12.99 17.73 -5.15
CA CYS A 64 -11.97 18.33 -6.03
C CYS A 64 -12.42 18.53 -7.48
N GLY A 65 -13.73 18.55 -7.73
CA GLY A 65 -14.33 18.76 -9.04
C GLY A 65 -14.01 17.62 -10.02
N TRP A 66 -13.34 17.95 -11.12
CA TRP A 66 -12.93 16.99 -12.16
C TRP A 66 -11.57 16.33 -11.90
N GLY A 67 -10.85 16.77 -10.87
CA GLY A 67 -9.53 16.24 -10.50
C GLY A 67 -9.60 15.14 -9.45
N TRP A 68 -8.47 14.43 -9.29
CA TRP A 68 -8.26 13.56 -8.14
C TRP A 68 -7.86 14.42 -6.94
N CYS A 69 -8.55 14.24 -5.81
CA CYS A 69 -8.14 14.79 -4.53
C CYS A 69 -6.84 14.15 -4.01
N GLY A 70 -5.97 14.98 -3.47
CA GLY A 70 -4.83 14.51 -2.69
C GLY A 70 -5.29 13.83 -1.40
N PRO A 71 -4.47 12.91 -0.85
CA PRO A 71 -4.67 12.39 0.49
C PRO A 71 -4.34 13.47 1.53
N THR A 72 -5.11 13.55 2.61
CA THR A 72 -4.74 14.39 3.77
C THR A 72 -3.60 13.74 4.57
N ALA A 73 -3.04 14.46 5.55
CA ALA A 73 -2.09 13.87 6.50
C ALA A 73 -2.67 12.64 7.23
N PHE A 74 -3.95 12.69 7.61
CA PHE A 74 -4.65 11.55 8.19
C PHE A 74 -4.83 10.42 7.18
N GLY A 75 -5.19 10.74 5.93
CA GLY A 75 -5.29 9.78 4.84
C GLY A 75 -3.98 9.03 4.58
N LEU A 76 -2.84 9.73 4.60
CA LEU A 76 -1.52 9.11 4.45
C LEU A 76 -1.19 8.15 5.61
N VAL A 77 -1.46 8.56 6.85
CA VAL A 77 -1.25 7.69 8.03
C VAL A 77 -2.14 6.46 7.97
N PHE A 78 -3.43 6.65 7.66
CA PHE A 78 -4.38 5.55 7.50
C PHE A 78 -3.93 4.60 6.39
N LEU A 79 -3.54 5.12 5.22
CA LEU A 79 -3.06 4.33 4.09
C LEU A 79 -1.85 3.48 4.48
N ALA A 80 -0.86 4.09 5.13
CA ALA A 80 0.35 3.41 5.56
C ALA A 80 0.04 2.29 6.56
N LEU A 81 -0.78 2.57 7.58
CA LEU A 81 -1.17 1.58 8.59
C LEU A 81 -2.00 0.44 7.99
N PHE A 82 -2.96 0.76 7.13
CA PHE A 82 -3.81 -0.22 6.47
C PHE A 82 -2.98 -1.18 5.61
N TRP A 83 -2.16 -0.65 4.70
CA TRP A 83 -1.34 -1.49 3.83
C TRP A 83 -0.23 -2.23 4.57
N LEU A 84 0.33 -1.65 5.64
CA LEU A 84 1.25 -2.37 6.52
C LEU A 84 0.55 -3.56 7.20
N ALA A 85 -0.69 -3.38 7.67
CA ALA A 85 -1.48 -4.47 8.24
C ALA A 85 -1.80 -5.56 7.21
N VAL A 86 -2.17 -5.18 5.98
CA VAL A 86 -2.39 -6.11 4.87
C VAL A 86 -1.10 -6.89 4.55
N ALA A 87 0.04 -6.19 4.42
CA ALA A 87 1.34 -6.81 4.17
C ALA A 87 1.76 -7.73 5.32
N TRP A 88 1.47 -7.36 6.57
CA TRP A 88 1.70 -8.20 7.74
C TRP A 88 0.90 -9.49 7.70
N LEU A 89 -0.41 -9.40 7.42
CA LEU A 89 -1.27 -10.56 7.30
C LEU A 89 -0.86 -11.47 6.14
N ALA A 90 -0.48 -10.89 5.00
CA ALA A 90 0.06 -11.61 3.86
C ALA A 90 1.35 -12.36 4.24
N ALA A 91 2.33 -11.66 4.82
CA ALA A 91 3.61 -12.24 5.24
C ALA A 91 3.41 -13.39 6.23
N TRP A 92 2.49 -13.21 7.18
CA TRP A 92 2.15 -14.24 8.15
C TRP A 92 1.46 -15.45 7.52
N GLY A 93 0.53 -15.21 6.59
CA GLY A 93 -0.12 -16.27 5.80
C GLY A 93 0.91 -17.09 5.02
N PHE A 94 1.82 -16.40 4.31
CA PHE A 94 2.93 -17.03 3.59
C PHE A 94 3.85 -17.84 4.52
N ALA A 95 4.24 -17.28 5.67
CA ALA A 95 5.08 -17.97 6.63
C ALA A 95 4.43 -19.27 7.13
N ARG A 96 3.11 -19.24 7.38
CA ARG A 96 2.33 -20.43 7.80
C ARG A 96 2.21 -21.46 6.69
N LEU A 97 1.93 -21.05 5.46
CA LEU A 97 1.86 -21.95 4.31
C LEU A 97 3.20 -22.64 4.07
N LEU A 98 4.30 -21.87 4.08
CA LEU A 98 5.66 -22.40 3.92
C LEU A 98 6.10 -23.31 5.08
N ALA A 99 5.58 -23.11 6.29
CA ALA A 99 5.84 -23.99 7.42
C ALA A 99 5.07 -25.32 7.30
N ARG A 100 3.86 -25.30 6.73
CA ARG A 100 3.07 -26.49 6.44
C ARG A 100 3.64 -27.31 5.29
N TRP A 101 4.12 -26.65 4.24
CA TRP A 101 4.65 -27.31 3.05
C TRP A 101 6.00 -28.02 3.27
N ARG A 102 6.69 -27.72 4.39
CA ARG A 102 8.00 -28.30 4.74
C ARG A 102 7.89 -29.46 5.75
N ARG A 103 6.69 -29.78 6.23
CA ARG A 103 6.41 -30.97 7.04
C ARG A 103 5.77 -32.03 6.17
#